data_AF-A0A7S0JJB6-F1
#
_entry.id   AF-A0A7S0JJB6-F1
#
_cell.length_a   1.000
_cell.length_b   1.000
_cell.length_c   1.000
_cell.angle_alpha   90.00
_cell.angle_beta   90.00
_cell.angle_gamma   90.00
#
_symmetry.space_group_name_H-M   'P 1'
#
loop_
_entity.id
_entity.type
_entity.pdbx_description
1 polymer ?
#
loop_
_entity_poly.entity_id
_entity_poly.type
_entity_poly.pdbx_seq_one_letter_code
_entity_poly.pdbx_strand_id
1 'polypeptide(L)'
;VPRLMNSLTALTALVASCAAHSNLISPKPRNAIDSLLPEWSNGKSPYVWQPYGDPPCACTNGTSACESAQTCLWFSVGCSIGCRECDGGDQGGSNPSTKDRCGSGMKATVNNPLHRTVNRNAKAGSEEDWSRWNPWRAPGNAPVYDPCGRASGGPHATGGHGEFTNTTFAKLGDMGSKLPKMPSGAFWKVGSTVGTIWNLRANHGGGFQYRLCPLESDLTEACFQQTPMPFAGNSRLELANGTMITLNSTFVSEGTLPAGSTWQMNPIPGYVIETGKSGWEYCKQPGPGCRWFEPPCYDPFSENPKVLGQGLCSGEWLKNVTFHDQLRVPDHLEPGEYVLGFRWDCESSAQVWQSCADVTITA
;
A
#
# COMPACT_ATOMS: atom_id res chain seq x y z
N VAL A 1 15.87 -3.38 58.33
CA VAL A 1 14.73 -2.89 57.52
C VAL A 1 15.27 -2.05 56.37
N PRO A 2 15.53 -2.62 55.18
CA PRO A 2 15.81 -1.81 53.99
C PRO A 2 14.52 -1.57 53.20
N ARG A 3 14.32 -0.33 52.76
CA ARG A 3 13.19 0.11 51.94
C ARG A 3 13.29 -0.52 50.54
N LEU A 4 12.26 -1.25 50.16
CA LEU A 4 12.00 -1.65 48.77
C LEU A 4 11.71 -0.39 47.94
N MET A 5 12.61 -0.04 47.02
CA MET A 5 12.32 0.88 45.92
C MET A 5 11.50 0.10 44.87
N ASN A 6 10.21 0.35 44.83
CA ASN A 6 9.35 -0.07 43.71
C ASN A 6 9.82 0.65 42.45
N SER A 7 10.54 -0.08 41.59
CA SER A 7 10.77 0.35 40.21
C SER A 7 9.47 0.11 39.45
N LEU A 8 8.71 1.18 39.22
CA LEU A 8 7.58 1.18 38.31
C LEU A 8 8.14 1.05 36.89
N THR A 9 8.23 -0.19 36.38
CA THR A 9 8.45 -0.42 34.95
C THR A 9 7.24 0.13 34.21
N ALA A 10 7.37 1.35 33.68
CA ALA A 10 6.46 1.89 32.69
C ALA A 10 6.55 0.99 31.46
N LEU A 11 5.55 0.12 31.30
CA LEU A 11 5.33 -0.62 30.07
C LEU A 11 4.98 0.43 29.00
N THR A 12 5.99 0.91 28.28
CA THR A 12 5.78 1.72 27.08
C THR A 12 5.10 0.80 26.08
N ALA A 13 3.79 0.94 25.93
CA ALA A 13 3.06 0.30 24.85
C ALA A 13 3.74 0.75 23.55
N LEU A 14 4.40 -0.19 22.87
CA LEU A 14 4.91 0.00 21.52
C LEU A 14 3.68 0.29 20.66
N VAL A 15 3.41 1.57 20.42
CA VAL A 15 2.37 1.99 19.49
C VAL A 15 2.76 1.40 18.14
N ALA A 16 1.93 0.50 17.61
CA ALA A 16 2.15 -0.07 16.29
C ALA A 16 2.25 1.07 15.28
N SER A 17 3.44 1.29 14.72
CA SER A 17 3.62 2.31 13.68
C SER A 17 3.13 1.76 12.33
N CYS A 18 2.32 2.55 11.64
CA CYS A 18 1.95 2.41 10.25
C CYS A 18 2.54 3.63 9.55
N ALA A 19 3.43 3.45 8.59
CA ALA A 19 4.01 4.58 7.86
C ALA A 19 3.89 4.38 6.35
N ALA A 20 2.94 3.56 5.91
CA ALA A 20 2.62 3.33 4.50
C ALA A 20 1.34 4.09 4.21
N HIS A 21 1.16 4.61 2.99
CA HIS A 21 -0.05 5.33 2.61
C HIS A 21 -0.21 5.29 1.09
N SER A 22 -1.32 4.74 0.61
CA SER A 22 -1.66 4.75 -0.82
C SER A 22 -3.13 5.07 -1.05
N ASN A 23 -3.45 5.69 -2.18
CA ASN A 23 -4.81 6.09 -2.54
C ASN A 23 -5.15 5.62 -3.96
N LEU A 24 -6.20 4.82 -4.14
CA LEU A 24 -6.83 4.72 -5.47
C LEU A 24 -7.51 6.07 -5.79
N ILE A 25 -7.29 6.60 -6.99
CA ILE A 25 -7.84 7.90 -7.43
C ILE A 25 -8.85 7.70 -8.55
N SER A 26 -8.50 6.88 -9.53
CA SER A 26 -9.35 6.61 -10.70
C SER A 26 -9.41 5.10 -10.99
N PRO A 27 -10.60 4.50 -11.13
CA PRO A 27 -11.91 5.11 -10.89
C PRO A 27 -12.08 5.60 -9.44
N LYS A 28 -12.93 6.62 -9.22
CA LYS A 28 -13.13 7.21 -7.89
C LYS A 28 -13.58 6.12 -6.90
N PRO A 29 -12.86 5.88 -5.79
CA PRO A 29 -13.18 4.79 -4.89
C PRO A 29 -14.29 5.14 -3.89
N ARG A 30 -14.99 4.11 -3.40
CA ARG A 30 -15.89 4.19 -2.24
C ARG A 30 -15.19 4.78 -1.02
N ASN A 31 -13.92 4.44 -0.83
CA ASN A 31 -13.07 4.93 0.25
C ASN A 31 -12.87 6.47 0.24
N ALA A 32 -13.23 7.16 -0.85
CA ALA A 32 -13.23 8.62 -0.95
C ALA A 32 -14.57 9.27 -0.52
N ILE A 33 -15.45 8.56 0.18
CA ILE A 33 -16.83 9.02 0.45
C ILE A 33 -16.88 10.32 1.24
N ASP A 34 -15.89 10.55 2.09
CA ASP A 34 -15.76 11.78 2.84
C ASP A 34 -15.56 13.01 1.94
N SER A 35 -15.14 12.85 0.68
CA SER A 35 -15.09 13.97 -0.30
C SER A 35 -16.46 14.63 -0.56
N LEU A 36 -17.55 13.99 -0.14
CA LEU A 36 -18.90 14.58 -0.15
C LEU A 36 -19.12 15.59 0.99
N LEU A 37 -18.25 15.63 1.99
CA LEU A 37 -18.30 16.56 3.11
C LEU A 37 -17.57 17.87 2.77
N PRO A 38 -18.12 19.04 3.09
CA PRO A 38 -17.50 20.33 2.77
C PRO A 38 -16.05 20.47 3.25
N GLU A 39 -15.74 19.95 4.43
CA GLU A 39 -14.42 20.00 5.08
C GLU A 39 -13.36 19.09 4.43
N TRP A 40 -13.79 18.11 3.63
CA TRP A 40 -12.93 17.13 2.94
C TRP A 40 -12.97 17.24 1.41
N SER A 41 -13.88 18.05 0.86
CA SER A 41 -14.03 18.31 -0.58
C SER A 41 -12.93 19.23 -1.12
N ASN A 42 -12.67 19.17 -2.42
CA ASN A 42 -11.73 20.06 -3.13
C ASN A 42 -10.29 19.95 -2.61
N GLY A 43 -9.87 18.73 -2.25
CA GLY A 43 -8.55 18.44 -1.70
C GLY A 43 -8.30 19.02 -0.30
N LYS A 44 -9.36 19.44 0.40
CA LYS A 44 -9.28 19.95 1.78
C LYS A 44 -9.22 18.81 2.79
N SER A 45 -8.75 19.15 3.97
CA SER A 45 -8.84 18.32 5.17
C SER A 45 -8.99 19.23 6.40
N PRO A 46 -9.73 18.81 7.43
CA PRO A 46 -9.83 19.54 8.69
C PRO A 46 -8.53 19.58 9.50
N TYR A 47 -7.52 18.80 9.12
CA TYR A 47 -6.18 18.80 9.71
C TYR A 47 -5.09 18.52 8.68
N VAL A 48 -3.84 18.66 9.09
CA VAL A 48 -2.66 18.37 8.26
C VAL A 48 -1.69 17.48 9.03
N TRP A 49 -0.92 16.66 8.33
CA TRP A 49 0.14 15.87 8.96
C TRP A 49 1.36 16.74 9.25
N GLN A 50 1.77 16.76 10.51
CA GLN A 50 2.99 17.41 10.96
C GLN A 50 4.18 16.44 10.89
N PRO A 51 5.40 16.90 10.56
CA PRO A 51 5.80 18.30 10.34
C PRO A 51 5.59 18.83 8.91
N TYR A 52 4.95 18.04 8.03
CA TYR A 52 4.91 18.31 6.59
C TYR A 52 3.94 19.41 6.18
N GLY A 53 2.90 19.65 6.98
CA GLY A 53 1.87 20.65 6.71
C GLY A 53 0.93 20.31 5.55
N ASP A 54 0.97 19.06 5.04
CA ASP A 54 0.12 18.62 3.93
C ASP A 54 -1.18 17.99 4.47
N PRO A 55 -2.30 18.10 3.73
CA PRO A 55 -3.48 17.29 3.97
C PRO A 55 -3.14 15.78 4.02
N PRO A 56 -3.79 14.99 4.91
CA PRO A 56 -3.79 13.54 4.83
C PRO A 56 -4.21 13.10 3.44
N CYS A 57 -3.57 12.04 2.95
CA CYS A 57 -3.89 11.46 1.64
C CYS A 57 -3.81 12.46 0.48
N ALA A 58 -3.04 13.55 0.63
CA ALA A 58 -2.83 14.53 -0.43
C ALA A 58 -2.33 13.84 -1.69
N CYS A 59 -3.01 14.10 -2.79
CA CYS A 59 -2.68 13.60 -4.10
C CYS A 59 -2.93 14.67 -5.16
N THR A 60 -2.33 14.47 -6.33
CA THR A 60 -2.65 15.22 -7.54
C THR A 60 -2.97 14.26 -8.68
N ASN A 61 -3.88 14.70 -9.55
CA ASN A 61 -4.13 14.10 -10.85
C ASN A 61 -3.83 15.18 -11.90
N GLY A 62 -2.63 15.17 -12.48
CA GLY A 62 -2.13 16.35 -13.21
C GLY A 62 -1.80 17.49 -12.24
N THR A 63 -2.29 18.69 -12.56
CA THR A 63 -2.05 19.92 -11.78
C THR A 63 -3.08 20.18 -10.68
N SER A 64 -4.16 19.41 -10.61
CA SER A 64 -5.27 19.63 -9.67
C SER A 64 -5.22 18.66 -8.49
N ALA A 65 -5.62 19.12 -7.31
CA ALA A 65 -5.82 18.24 -6.17
C ALA A 65 -6.93 17.22 -6.49
N CYS A 66 -6.73 15.95 -6.10
CA CYS A 66 -7.78 14.95 -6.23
C CYS A 66 -8.69 14.92 -5.00
N GLU A 67 -9.91 14.44 -5.23
CA GLU A 67 -10.94 14.21 -4.18
C GLU A 67 -10.66 12.90 -3.42
N SER A 68 -9.46 12.77 -2.84
CA SER A 68 -9.02 11.54 -2.15
C SER A 68 -9.58 11.43 -0.73
N ALA A 69 -9.90 12.55 -0.08
CA ALA A 69 -10.32 12.62 1.32
C ALA A 69 -9.47 11.71 2.23
N GLN A 70 -10.05 10.63 2.78
CA GLN A 70 -9.37 9.70 3.69
C GLN A 70 -8.98 8.35 3.06
N THR A 71 -8.87 8.27 1.72
CA THR A 71 -8.58 7.01 1.00
C THR A 71 -7.33 6.26 1.46
N CYS A 72 -6.29 6.97 1.94
CA CYS A 72 -5.03 6.40 2.42
C CYS A 72 -5.10 5.95 3.87
N LEU A 73 -6.29 5.84 4.45
CA LEU A 73 -6.48 5.39 5.83
C LEU A 73 -7.26 4.06 5.86
N TRP A 74 -7.34 3.39 4.70
CA TRP A 74 -7.96 2.08 4.51
C TRP A 74 -6.92 1.02 4.17
N PHE A 75 -6.67 0.12 5.11
CA PHE A 75 -5.63 -0.91 4.98
C PHE A 75 -5.91 -2.08 5.93
N SER A 76 -5.02 -3.06 5.92
CA SER A 76 -4.96 -4.15 6.89
C SER A 76 -3.55 -4.21 7.49
N VAL A 77 -3.46 -4.31 8.82
CA VAL A 77 -2.19 -4.31 9.56
C VAL A 77 -1.98 -5.61 10.31
N GLY A 78 -0.72 -6.05 10.42
CA GLY A 78 -0.39 -7.30 11.10
C GLY A 78 -0.58 -8.54 10.23
N CYS A 79 -0.55 -8.37 8.91
CA CYS A 79 -0.81 -9.42 7.94
C CYS A 79 0.51 -10.02 7.45
N SER A 80 0.71 -11.31 7.70
CA SER A 80 1.86 -12.08 7.19
C SER A 80 1.40 -13.19 6.27
N ILE A 81 2.27 -13.57 5.33
CA ILE A 81 1.98 -14.65 4.37
C ILE A 81 1.68 -15.96 5.12
N GLY A 82 0.68 -16.71 4.64
CA GLY A 82 0.29 -17.99 5.22
C GLY A 82 -0.54 -17.89 6.50
N CYS A 83 -0.73 -16.69 7.05
CA CYS A 83 -1.66 -16.49 8.16
C CYS A 83 -3.12 -16.55 7.67
N ARG A 84 -4.00 -17.00 8.56
CA ARG A 84 -5.45 -17.00 8.31
C ARG A 84 -6.08 -15.62 8.55
N GLU A 85 -5.54 -14.89 9.52
CA GLU A 85 -6.04 -13.59 9.95
C GLU A 85 -4.85 -12.66 10.25
N CYS A 86 -5.10 -11.34 10.16
CA CYS A 86 -4.12 -10.34 10.59
C CYS A 86 -4.21 -10.11 12.11
N ASP A 87 -3.06 -9.91 12.75
CA ASP A 87 -2.98 -9.74 14.21
C ASP A 87 -3.14 -8.29 14.71
N GLY A 88 -3.50 -7.36 13.82
CA GLY A 88 -3.73 -5.96 14.20
C GLY A 88 -2.48 -5.19 14.61
N GLY A 89 -1.28 -5.77 14.44
CA GLY A 89 -0.04 -5.20 14.94
C GLY A 89 0.28 -5.57 16.39
N ASP A 90 -0.56 -6.36 17.07
CA ASP A 90 -0.45 -6.67 18.50
C ASP A 90 0.85 -7.40 18.86
N GLN A 91 1.46 -8.07 17.88
CA GLN A 91 2.75 -8.73 18.06
C GLN A 91 3.93 -7.78 17.84
N GLY A 92 3.94 -6.61 18.47
CA GLY A 92 5.09 -5.71 18.49
C GLY A 92 5.23 -4.83 17.25
N GLY A 93 4.11 -4.30 16.75
CA GLY A 93 4.07 -3.41 15.60
C GLY A 93 4.20 -4.14 14.26
N SER A 94 3.93 -3.42 13.17
CA SER A 94 3.94 -3.99 11.81
C SER A 94 4.92 -3.31 10.86
N ASN A 95 5.65 -2.29 11.32
CA ASN A 95 6.63 -1.57 10.51
C ASN A 95 7.93 -1.24 11.30
N PRO A 96 9.09 -1.82 10.92
CA PRO A 96 9.20 -2.95 9.99
C PRO A 96 8.59 -4.21 10.61
N SER A 97 8.32 -5.22 9.78
CA SER A 97 8.02 -6.56 10.27
C SER A 97 9.07 -7.56 9.82
N THR A 98 9.59 -8.34 10.77
CA THR A 98 10.77 -9.20 10.60
C THR A 98 10.50 -10.67 10.95
N LYS A 99 9.23 -11.05 11.16
CA LYS A 99 8.87 -12.35 11.73
C LYS A 99 7.62 -12.95 11.08
N ASP A 100 7.53 -14.26 11.19
CA ASP A 100 6.29 -14.98 10.98
C ASP A 100 5.34 -14.70 12.15
N ARG A 101 4.27 -13.95 11.89
CA ARG A 101 3.36 -13.48 12.94
C ARG A 101 2.39 -14.55 13.41
N CYS A 102 2.19 -15.63 12.67
CA CYS A 102 1.25 -16.70 13.07
C CYS A 102 1.91 -18.07 13.17
N GLY A 103 3.23 -18.16 12.95
CA GLY A 103 3.95 -19.43 12.93
C GLY A 103 3.51 -20.36 11.80
N SER A 104 3.02 -19.82 10.68
CA SER A 104 2.58 -20.62 9.53
C SER A 104 3.71 -21.40 8.87
N GLY A 105 4.94 -20.89 8.96
CA GLY A 105 6.11 -21.41 8.26
C GLY A 105 6.04 -21.26 6.73
N MET A 106 5.11 -20.46 6.20
CA MET A 106 4.99 -20.24 4.76
C MET A 106 6.26 -19.59 4.22
N LYS A 107 6.85 -20.22 3.18
CA LYS A 107 8.07 -19.73 2.55
C LYS A 107 7.74 -18.62 1.56
N ALA A 108 8.57 -17.57 1.56
CA ALA A 108 8.55 -16.55 0.50
C ALA A 108 8.70 -17.20 -0.88
N THR A 109 7.92 -16.74 -1.85
CA THR A 109 7.99 -17.13 -3.26
C THR A 109 8.75 -16.09 -4.09
N VAL A 110 8.67 -14.81 -3.74
CA VAL A 110 9.43 -13.73 -4.40
C VAL A 110 10.86 -13.69 -3.86
N ASN A 111 11.72 -14.53 -4.46
CA ASN A 111 13.12 -14.69 -4.04
C ASN A 111 14.15 -14.15 -5.02
N ASN A 112 13.76 -13.87 -6.27
CA ASN A 112 14.62 -13.16 -7.20
C ASN A 112 14.86 -11.72 -6.67
N PRO A 113 16.11 -11.30 -6.44
CA PRO A 113 16.42 -9.94 -5.99
C PRO A 113 15.80 -8.83 -6.86
N LEU A 114 15.66 -9.05 -8.17
CA LEU A 114 15.08 -8.07 -9.09
C LEU A 114 13.57 -7.90 -8.93
N HIS A 115 12.90 -8.84 -8.26
CA HIS A 115 11.45 -8.78 -7.95
C HIS A 115 11.17 -8.30 -6.52
N ARG A 116 12.21 -8.16 -5.70
CA ARG A 116 12.12 -7.56 -4.36
C ARG A 116 12.27 -6.05 -4.47
N THR A 117 11.78 -5.32 -3.50
CA THR A 117 11.81 -3.86 -3.38
C THR A 117 12.58 -3.41 -2.16
N VAL A 118 12.76 -4.30 -1.19
CA VAL A 118 13.67 -4.10 -0.05
C VAL A 118 14.62 -5.27 0.03
N ASN A 119 15.73 -5.07 0.72
CA ASN A 119 16.61 -6.18 1.12
C ASN A 119 17.06 -7.09 -0.05
N ARG A 120 17.36 -6.50 -1.21
CA ARG A 120 17.75 -7.23 -2.44
C ARG A 120 19.07 -7.99 -2.29
N ASN A 121 19.96 -7.51 -1.42
CA ASN A 121 21.29 -8.09 -1.21
C ASN A 121 21.27 -9.32 -0.28
N ALA A 122 20.20 -9.53 0.51
CA ALA A 122 20.12 -10.70 1.37
C ALA A 122 19.85 -11.98 0.57
N LYS A 123 20.60 -13.03 0.91
CA LYS A 123 20.37 -14.38 0.38
C LYS A 123 18.97 -14.85 0.80
N ALA A 124 18.18 -15.35 -0.16
CA ALA A 124 16.83 -15.84 0.12
C ALA A 124 16.80 -16.85 1.29
N GLY A 125 15.93 -16.58 2.26
CA GLY A 125 15.72 -17.43 3.44
C GLY A 125 16.83 -17.38 4.51
N SER A 126 17.86 -16.53 4.35
CA SER A 126 18.87 -16.34 5.40
C SER A 126 18.33 -15.51 6.57
N GLU A 127 19.12 -15.39 7.64
CA GLU A 127 18.75 -14.54 8.78
C GLU A 127 18.65 -13.06 8.37
N GLU A 128 19.48 -12.64 7.42
CA GLU A 128 19.46 -11.30 6.83
C GLU A 128 18.22 -11.05 5.96
N ASP A 129 17.53 -12.09 5.47
CA ASP A 129 16.29 -12.00 4.69
C ASP A 129 15.07 -11.70 5.57
N TRP A 130 15.11 -10.57 6.26
CA TRP A 130 14.15 -10.23 7.32
C TRP A 130 12.72 -10.00 6.80
N SER A 131 12.56 -9.51 5.56
CA SER A 131 11.24 -9.19 5.00
C SER A 131 10.46 -10.41 4.52
N ARG A 132 11.06 -11.61 4.54
CA ARG A 132 10.53 -12.85 3.92
C ARG A 132 9.12 -13.27 4.34
N TRP A 133 8.59 -12.74 5.43
CA TRP A 133 7.26 -13.04 5.95
C TRP A 133 6.19 -12.01 5.56
N ASN A 134 6.59 -10.91 4.94
CA ASN A 134 5.73 -9.77 4.62
C ASN A 134 4.93 -10.02 3.33
N PRO A 135 3.77 -9.37 3.15
CA PRO A 135 2.81 -9.68 2.09
C PRO A 135 3.42 -9.83 0.69
N TRP A 136 4.28 -8.89 0.26
CA TRP A 136 4.88 -8.93 -1.08
C TRP A 136 5.77 -10.16 -1.31
N ARG A 137 6.26 -10.80 -0.26
CA ARG A 137 7.13 -11.96 -0.39
C ARG A 137 6.40 -13.23 -0.81
N ALA A 138 5.07 -13.22 -0.80
CA ALA A 138 4.23 -14.15 -1.56
C ALA A 138 2.90 -13.45 -1.93
N PRO A 139 2.86 -12.65 -3.01
CA PRO A 139 1.77 -11.70 -3.29
C PRO A 139 0.40 -12.37 -3.29
N GLY A 140 -0.55 -11.77 -2.59
CA GLY A 140 -1.90 -12.30 -2.44
C GLY A 140 -2.10 -13.27 -1.26
N ASN A 141 -1.02 -13.86 -0.71
CA ASN A 141 -1.11 -14.92 0.32
C ASN A 141 -1.18 -14.40 1.75
N ALA A 142 -0.99 -13.10 1.99
CA ALA A 142 -1.31 -12.50 3.27
C ALA A 142 -2.84 -12.28 3.38
N PRO A 143 -3.43 -12.52 4.56
CA PRO A 143 -4.84 -12.24 4.79
C PRO A 143 -5.09 -10.73 4.83
N VAL A 144 -6.36 -10.35 4.76
CA VAL A 144 -6.83 -8.96 4.86
C VAL A 144 -8.10 -8.93 5.70
N TYR A 145 -8.36 -7.83 6.40
CA TYR A 145 -9.62 -7.68 7.16
C TYR A 145 -10.83 -7.52 6.23
N ASP A 146 -10.63 -6.79 5.14
CA ASP A 146 -11.66 -6.46 4.17
C ASP A 146 -10.98 -6.21 2.81
N PRO A 147 -11.50 -6.70 1.66
CA PRO A 147 -10.86 -6.51 0.37
C PRO A 147 -10.79 -5.04 -0.08
N CYS A 148 -11.62 -4.16 0.50
CA CYS A 148 -11.64 -2.73 0.24
C CYS A 148 -10.99 -1.92 1.39
N GLY A 149 -10.26 -2.61 2.28
CA GLY A 149 -9.54 -2.03 3.41
C GLY A 149 -10.40 -1.81 4.65
N ARG A 150 -9.73 -1.63 5.78
CA ARG A 150 -10.36 -1.30 7.06
C ARG A 150 -9.91 0.08 7.52
N ALA A 151 -10.84 0.91 7.98
CA ALA A 151 -10.52 2.24 8.51
C ALA A 151 -9.56 2.11 9.70
N SER A 152 -8.41 2.78 9.63
CA SER A 152 -7.28 2.68 10.57
C SER A 152 -6.59 1.31 10.65
N GLY A 153 -6.78 0.43 9.67
CA GLY A 153 -5.93 -0.75 9.51
C GLY A 153 -6.19 -1.95 10.42
N GLY A 154 -6.86 -1.77 11.56
CA GLY A 154 -7.00 -2.80 12.59
C GLY A 154 -8.10 -2.52 13.61
N PRO A 155 -8.22 -3.35 14.67
CA PRO A 155 -9.20 -3.16 15.74
C PRO A 155 -8.90 -1.93 16.64
N HIS A 156 -7.68 -1.42 16.57
CA HIS A 156 -7.20 -0.26 17.32
C HIS A 156 -6.50 0.71 16.38
N ALA A 157 -6.42 1.99 16.77
CA ALA A 157 -5.69 2.98 16.00
C ALA A 157 -4.21 2.59 15.96
N THR A 158 -3.68 2.39 14.76
CA THR A 158 -2.24 2.24 14.55
C THR A 158 -1.61 3.62 14.48
N GLY A 159 -0.60 3.88 15.31
CA GLY A 159 0.12 5.16 15.29
C GLY A 159 0.93 5.34 14.00
N GLY A 160 1.42 6.54 13.71
CA GLY A 160 2.22 6.81 12.52
C GLY A 160 1.46 7.48 11.35
N HIS A 161 0.37 8.17 11.65
CA HIS A 161 -0.48 8.85 10.67
C HIS A 161 -1.45 7.94 9.91
N GLY A 162 -1.74 6.74 10.40
CA GLY A 162 -2.78 5.87 9.85
C GLY A 162 -4.13 5.99 10.56
N GLU A 163 -4.33 7.00 11.39
CA GLU A 163 -5.57 7.20 12.13
C GLU A 163 -6.66 7.81 11.23
N PHE A 164 -7.72 7.04 10.98
CA PHE A 164 -8.93 7.51 10.33
C PHE A 164 -9.70 8.49 11.24
N THR A 165 -10.09 9.64 10.69
CA THR A 165 -10.94 10.60 11.38
C THR A 165 -12.40 10.23 11.17
N ASN A 166 -13.12 9.97 12.26
CA ASN A 166 -14.54 9.61 12.17
C ASN A 166 -15.36 10.70 11.48
N THR A 167 -16.26 10.28 10.60
CA THR A 167 -17.21 11.13 9.90
C THR A 167 -18.62 10.57 10.02
N THR A 168 -19.56 11.16 9.29
CA THR A 168 -20.92 10.60 9.14
C THR A 168 -20.95 9.31 8.33
N PHE A 169 -19.92 9.02 7.52
CA PHE A 169 -19.89 7.88 6.62
C PHE A 169 -19.16 6.66 7.19
N ALA A 170 -18.11 6.88 7.97
CA ALA A 170 -17.31 5.80 8.54
C ALA A 170 -16.59 6.23 9.82
N LYS A 171 -16.16 5.24 10.60
CA LYS A 171 -15.30 5.39 11.77
C LYS A 171 -14.22 4.31 11.80
N LEU A 172 -13.27 4.48 12.71
CA LEU A 172 -12.24 3.48 13.00
C LEU A 172 -12.81 2.06 13.04
N GLY A 173 -12.17 1.16 12.30
CA GLY A 173 -12.48 -0.27 12.28
C GLY A 173 -13.59 -0.68 11.31
N ASP A 174 -14.30 0.26 10.69
CA ASP A 174 -15.30 -0.03 9.67
C ASP A 174 -14.66 -0.66 8.41
N MET A 175 -15.43 -1.49 7.71
CA MET A 175 -15.01 -2.23 6.53
C MET A 175 -15.34 -1.45 5.25
N GLY A 176 -14.35 -1.28 4.37
CA GLY A 176 -14.50 -0.53 3.12
C GLY A 176 -15.54 -1.14 2.17
N SER A 177 -15.70 -2.47 2.17
CA SER A 177 -16.70 -3.17 1.36
C SER A 177 -18.14 -2.84 1.76
N LYS A 178 -18.33 -2.33 2.97
CA LYS A 178 -19.63 -1.93 3.53
C LYS A 178 -19.94 -0.46 3.32
N LEU A 179 -19.00 0.32 2.75
CA LEU A 179 -19.27 1.69 2.35
C LEU A 179 -20.38 1.74 1.30
N PRO A 180 -21.21 2.79 1.31
CA PRO A 180 -22.19 3.03 0.26
C PRO A 180 -21.56 3.00 -1.14
N LYS A 181 -22.34 2.50 -2.11
CA LYS A 181 -21.98 2.58 -3.53
C LYS A 181 -21.67 4.03 -3.91
N MET A 182 -20.59 4.23 -4.64
CA MET A 182 -20.21 5.54 -5.15
C MET A 182 -19.98 5.46 -6.65
N PRO A 183 -20.88 6.05 -7.46
CA PRO A 183 -20.72 6.05 -8.90
C PRO A 183 -19.38 6.68 -9.30
N SER A 184 -18.50 5.87 -9.90
CA SER A 184 -17.19 6.34 -10.36
C SER A 184 -17.24 6.93 -11.77
N GLY A 185 -18.31 6.66 -12.53
CA GLY A 185 -18.43 7.00 -13.95
C GLY A 185 -17.63 6.08 -14.88
N ALA A 186 -17.02 5.00 -14.38
CA ALA A 186 -16.26 4.05 -15.18
C ALA A 186 -17.17 3.03 -15.89
N PHE A 187 -17.26 3.15 -17.22
CA PHE A 187 -17.88 2.17 -18.12
C PHE A 187 -16.80 1.52 -18.97
N TRP A 188 -16.59 0.23 -18.77
CA TRP A 188 -15.47 -0.51 -19.33
C TRP A 188 -15.95 -1.65 -20.22
N LYS A 189 -15.52 -1.64 -21.47
CA LYS A 189 -15.88 -2.70 -22.41
C LYS A 189 -15.03 -3.96 -22.17
N VAL A 190 -15.63 -5.14 -22.23
CA VAL A 190 -14.88 -6.41 -22.24
C VAL A 190 -13.80 -6.41 -23.31
N GLY A 191 -12.61 -6.91 -22.97
CA GLY A 191 -11.47 -6.91 -23.87
C GLY A 191 -10.86 -5.54 -24.18
N SER A 192 -11.33 -4.45 -23.58
CA SER A 192 -10.69 -3.15 -23.76
C SER A 192 -9.50 -2.96 -22.82
N THR A 193 -8.62 -2.04 -23.21
CA THR A 193 -7.60 -1.49 -22.30
C THR A 193 -8.19 -0.29 -21.58
N VAL A 194 -8.12 -0.29 -20.25
CA VAL A 194 -8.68 0.75 -19.38
C VAL A 194 -7.59 1.31 -18.47
N GLY A 195 -7.74 2.56 -18.03
CA GLY A 195 -6.76 3.24 -17.19
C GLY A 195 -7.16 3.24 -15.71
N THR A 196 -6.18 3.07 -14.83
CA THR A 196 -6.32 3.34 -13.40
C THR A 196 -5.28 4.32 -12.92
N ILE A 197 -5.60 5.08 -11.87
CA ILE A 197 -4.69 6.04 -11.26
C ILE A 197 -4.67 5.80 -9.76
N TRP A 198 -3.49 5.69 -9.17
CA TRP A 198 -3.32 5.64 -7.73
C TRP A 198 -2.08 6.43 -7.30
N ASN A 199 -2.06 6.89 -6.05
CA ASN A 199 -0.98 7.69 -5.51
C ASN A 199 -0.29 6.98 -4.35
N LEU A 200 1.03 7.10 -4.31
CA LEU A 200 1.86 6.60 -3.22
C LEU A 200 2.38 7.79 -2.40
N ARG A 201 2.05 7.80 -1.11
CA ARG A 201 2.45 8.86 -0.18
C ARG A 201 3.52 8.39 0.78
N ALA A 202 3.41 7.18 1.29
CA ALA A 202 4.41 6.62 2.18
C ALA A 202 4.76 5.22 1.73
N ASN A 203 6.03 5.03 1.35
CA ASN A 203 6.54 3.98 0.49
C ASN A 203 7.15 2.84 1.31
N HIS A 204 6.51 1.69 1.24
CA HIS A 204 6.90 0.46 1.91
C HIS A 204 7.38 -0.64 0.96
N GLY A 205 7.76 -0.22 -0.26
CA GLY A 205 8.15 -1.14 -1.32
C GLY A 205 6.95 -1.97 -1.78
N GLY A 206 7.15 -3.26 -2.00
CA GLY A 206 6.10 -4.21 -2.32
C GLY A 206 5.65 -4.21 -3.78
N GLY A 207 4.39 -4.55 -3.99
CA GLY A 207 3.78 -4.55 -5.31
C GLY A 207 2.28 -4.73 -5.25
N PHE A 208 1.61 -4.44 -6.36
CA PHE A 208 0.18 -4.20 -6.40
C PHE A 208 -0.52 -4.92 -7.55
N GLN A 209 -1.82 -5.11 -7.37
CA GLN A 209 -2.71 -5.77 -8.32
C GLN A 209 -4.12 -5.15 -8.26
N TYR A 210 -4.83 -5.28 -9.37
CA TYR A 210 -6.23 -4.93 -9.53
C TYR A 210 -7.06 -6.18 -9.77
N ARG A 211 -8.29 -6.21 -9.23
CA ARG A 211 -9.20 -7.35 -9.30
C ARG A 211 -10.64 -6.89 -9.40
N LEU A 212 -11.51 -7.71 -9.99
CA LEU A 212 -12.95 -7.46 -10.03
C LEU A 212 -13.72 -8.49 -9.19
N CYS A 213 -14.80 -8.03 -8.57
CA CYS A 213 -15.82 -8.88 -7.96
C CYS A 213 -17.19 -8.35 -8.40
N PRO A 214 -18.14 -9.20 -8.84
CA PRO A 214 -19.49 -8.73 -9.18
C PRO A 214 -20.14 -8.00 -7.99
N LEU A 215 -20.82 -6.88 -8.25
CA LEU A 215 -21.37 -6.02 -7.20
C LEU A 215 -22.39 -6.75 -6.30
N GLU A 216 -23.21 -7.61 -6.90
CA GLU A 216 -24.26 -8.38 -6.21
C GLU A 216 -23.73 -9.62 -5.49
N SER A 217 -22.42 -9.89 -5.55
CA SER A 217 -21.79 -10.98 -4.80
C SER A 217 -21.39 -10.53 -3.39
N ASP A 218 -21.11 -11.50 -2.52
CA ASP A 218 -20.40 -11.22 -1.28
C ASP A 218 -18.98 -10.73 -1.60
N LEU A 219 -18.74 -9.44 -1.36
CA LEU A 219 -17.46 -8.76 -1.58
C LEU A 219 -16.37 -9.26 -0.61
N THR A 220 -15.92 -10.48 -0.83
CA THR A 220 -14.85 -11.16 -0.08
C THR A 220 -13.57 -11.17 -0.89
N GLU A 221 -12.42 -11.31 -0.24
CA GLU A 221 -11.13 -11.46 -0.93
C GLU A 221 -11.16 -12.65 -1.91
N ALA A 222 -11.84 -13.74 -1.57
CA ALA A 222 -12.05 -14.89 -2.45
C ALA A 222 -12.85 -14.55 -3.72
N CYS A 223 -13.80 -13.61 -3.65
CA CYS A 223 -14.51 -13.11 -4.83
C CYS A 223 -13.57 -12.34 -5.76
N PHE A 224 -12.79 -11.40 -5.22
CA PHE A 224 -11.81 -10.63 -6.01
C PHE A 224 -10.73 -11.53 -6.63
N GLN A 225 -10.32 -12.58 -5.91
CA GLN A 225 -9.38 -13.58 -6.40
C GLN A 225 -9.92 -14.39 -7.61
N GLN A 226 -11.22 -14.37 -7.91
CA GLN A 226 -11.71 -15.04 -9.12
C GLN A 226 -11.39 -14.26 -10.40
N THR A 227 -11.21 -12.93 -10.30
CA THR A 227 -11.02 -12.08 -11.48
C THR A 227 -9.86 -11.09 -11.31
N PRO A 228 -8.60 -11.55 -11.31
CA PRO A 228 -7.46 -10.65 -11.48
C PRO A 228 -7.51 -9.90 -12.80
N MET A 229 -7.22 -8.60 -12.76
CA MET A 229 -7.12 -7.74 -13.93
C MET A 229 -5.65 -7.69 -14.39
N PRO A 230 -5.30 -8.29 -15.54
CA PRO A 230 -3.93 -8.22 -16.05
C PRO A 230 -3.57 -6.81 -16.49
N PHE A 231 -2.31 -6.43 -16.28
CA PHE A 231 -1.75 -5.20 -16.83
C PHE A 231 -1.65 -5.31 -18.36
N ALA A 232 -2.06 -4.26 -19.07
CA ALA A 232 -2.03 -4.19 -20.53
C ALA A 232 -0.67 -3.71 -21.08
N GLY A 233 0.25 -3.28 -20.22
CA GLY A 233 1.57 -2.80 -20.60
C GLY A 233 2.29 -2.10 -19.45
N ASN A 234 3.39 -1.45 -19.79
CA ASN A 234 4.16 -0.65 -18.83
C ASN A 234 3.32 0.50 -18.28
N SER A 235 3.43 0.70 -16.97
CA SER A 235 2.82 1.84 -16.29
C SER A 235 3.60 3.12 -16.54
N ARG A 236 2.98 4.25 -16.21
CA ARG A 236 3.66 5.55 -16.16
C ARG A 236 3.65 6.10 -14.74
N LEU A 237 4.68 6.85 -14.43
CA LEU A 237 4.83 7.55 -13.16
C LEU A 237 4.77 9.05 -13.42
N GLU A 238 3.83 9.72 -12.76
CA GLU A 238 3.75 11.17 -12.68
C GLU A 238 4.44 11.63 -11.39
N LEU A 239 5.46 12.48 -11.54
CA LEU A 239 6.20 13.05 -10.42
C LEU A 239 5.53 14.32 -9.90
N ALA A 240 5.93 14.77 -8.70
CA ALA A 240 5.40 15.98 -8.06
C ALA A 240 5.48 17.26 -8.92
N ASN A 241 6.45 17.32 -9.84
CA ASN A 241 6.64 18.45 -10.76
C ASN A 241 5.85 18.30 -12.08
N GLY A 242 4.98 17.29 -12.21
CA GLY A 242 4.20 16.98 -13.40
C GLY A 242 4.96 16.19 -14.49
N THR A 243 6.23 15.81 -14.24
CA THR A 243 6.99 15.00 -15.21
C THR A 243 6.38 13.61 -15.31
N MET A 244 6.08 13.18 -16.53
CA MET A 244 5.64 11.82 -16.83
C MET A 244 6.81 10.94 -17.25
N ILE A 245 6.99 9.81 -16.57
CA ILE A 245 7.99 8.79 -16.87
C ILE A 245 7.27 7.52 -17.33
N THR A 246 7.68 6.95 -18.46
CA THR A 246 7.26 5.58 -18.83
C THR A 246 8.17 4.60 -18.13
N LEU A 247 7.59 3.69 -17.35
CA LEU A 247 8.34 2.70 -16.59
C LEU A 247 8.76 1.53 -17.49
N ASN A 248 9.81 0.83 -17.10
CA ASN A 248 10.01 -0.56 -17.50
C ASN A 248 9.44 -1.43 -16.37
N SER A 249 8.14 -1.73 -16.43
CA SER A 249 7.42 -2.38 -15.34
C SER A 249 7.96 -3.79 -15.09
N THR A 250 8.21 -4.11 -13.82
CA THR A 250 8.54 -5.48 -13.40
C THR A 250 7.28 -6.19 -12.97
N PHE A 251 6.92 -7.27 -13.66
CA PHE A 251 5.75 -8.09 -13.37
C PHE A 251 6.13 -9.41 -12.68
N VAL A 252 5.34 -9.80 -11.69
CA VAL A 252 5.51 -11.03 -10.91
C VAL A 252 4.23 -11.86 -11.00
N SER A 253 4.35 -13.11 -11.45
CA SER A 253 3.22 -14.08 -11.49
C SER A 253 3.55 -15.42 -10.83
N GLU A 254 4.82 -15.63 -10.46
CA GLU A 254 5.26 -16.84 -9.78
C GLU A 254 4.89 -16.79 -8.29
N GLY A 255 4.26 -17.85 -7.80
CA GLY A 255 3.93 -18.00 -6.38
C GLY A 255 2.96 -16.95 -5.85
N THR A 256 2.15 -16.35 -6.73
CA THR A 256 1.06 -15.42 -6.39
C THR A 256 -0.22 -16.16 -6.04
N LEU A 257 -1.14 -15.47 -5.36
CA LEU A 257 -2.50 -15.94 -5.12
C LEU A 257 -3.50 -14.91 -5.69
N PRO A 258 -4.33 -15.29 -6.69
CA PRO A 258 -4.44 -16.59 -7.35
C PRO A 258 -3.16 -16.99 -8.10
N ALA A 259 -2.93 -18.29 -8.24
CA ALA A 259 -1.77 -18.81 -8.95
C ALA A 259 -1.72 -18.29 -10.39
N GLY A 260 -0.57 -17.74 -10.79
CA GLY A 260 -0.37 -17.19 -12.13
C GLY A 260 -0.96 -15.79 -12.35
N SER A 261 -1.63 -15.22 -11.34
CA SER A 261 -2.10 -13.83 -11.42
C SER A 261 -0.92 -12.86 -11.43
N THR A 262 -1.01 -11.82 -12.25
CA THR A 262 0.08 -10.85 -12.44
C THR A 262 -0.02 -9.69 -11.46
N TRP A 263 1.10 -9.38 -10.81
CA TRP A 263 1.29 -8.24 -9.94
C TRP A 263 2.39 -7.35 -10.50
N GLN A 264 2.28 -6.04 -10.30
CA GLN A 264 3.34 -5.10 -10.64
C GLN A 264 4.15 -4.75 -9.39
N MET A 265 5.47 -4.90 -9.48
CA MET A 265 6.39 -4.46 -8.43
C MET A 265 6.37 -2.93 -8.33
N ASN A 266 6.37 -2.39 -7.11
CA ASN A 266 6.57 -0.97 -6.88
C ASN A 266 8.00 -0.57 -7.34
N PRO A 267 8.15 0.29 -8.36
CA PRO A 267 9.44 0.64 -8.95
C PRO A 267 10.16 1.75 -8.18
N ILE A 268 9.61 2.26 -7.08
CA ILE A 268 10.19 3.39 -6.35
C ILE A 268 11.02 2.86 -5.18
N PRO A 269 12.34 2.99 -5.20
CA PRO A 269 13.17 2.58 -4.08
C PRO A 269 13.03 3.58 -2.92
N GLY A 270 12.88 3.07 -1.71
CA GLY A 270 13.16 3.80 -0.49
C GLY A 270 14.65 3.87 -0.18
N TYR A 271 14.98 4.31 1.03
CA TYR A 271 16.35 4.36 1.53
C TYR A 271 16.58 3.28 2.58
N VAL A 272 17.82 2.84 2.77
CA VAL A 272 18.15 1.89 3.83
C VAL A 272 18.01 2.58 5.19
N ILE A 273 16.92 2.35 5.91
CA ILE A 273 16.71 2.87 7.27
C ILE A 273 17.20 1.87 8.32
N GLU A 274 17.92 2.39 9.31
CA GLU A 274 18.39 1.69 10.50
C GLU A 274 17.22 1.08 11.29
N THR A 275 17.31 -0.20 11.64
CA THR A 275 16.72 -0.68 12.90
C THR A 275 17.80 -1.39 13.71
N GLY A 276 18.19 -0.75 14.82
CA GLY A 276 19.40 -1.04 15.61
C GLY A 276 19.45 -2.39 16.35
N LYS A 277 19.14 -3.51 15.70
CA LYS A 277 19.36 -4.88 16.23
C LYS A 277 19.85 -5.91 15.22
N SER A 278 20.30 -5.49 14.04
CA SER A 278 21.04 -6.36 13.12
C SER A 278 22.06 -5.50 12.39
N GLY A 279 23.26 -6.03 12.14
CA GLY A 279 24.43 -5.29 11.65
C GLY A 279 24.28 -4.69 10.25
N TRP A 280 23.41 -3.70 10.11
CA TRP A 280 23.22 -2.93 8.89
C TRP A 280 24.09 -1.69 9.02
N GLU A 281 25.15 -1.62 8.21
CA GLU A 281 25.93 -0.40 8.11
C GLU A 281 25.00 0.73 7.71
N TYR A 282 24.93 1.73 8.58
CA TYR A 282 24.65 3.10 8.22
C TYR A 282 25.24 3.36 6.83
N CYS A 283 24.48 4.02 5.96
CA CYS A 283 25.11 4.69 4.85
C CYS A 283 26.01 5.79 5.41
N LYS A 284 27.25 5.42 5.78
CA LYS A 284 28.31 6.27 6.36
C LYS A 284 28.55 7.51 5.57
N GLN A 285 28.22 7.48 4.28
CA GLN A 285 28.15 8.65 3.43
C GLN A 285 26.85 8.58 2.62
N PRO A 286 26.10 9.68 2.54
CA PRO A 286 24.98 9.81 1.61
C PRO A 286 25.45 9.55 0.15
N GLY A 287 24.81 8.63 -0.58
CA GLY A 287 25.20 8.29 -1.96
C GLY A 287 24.30 7.24 -2.64
N PRO A 288 24.55 6.89 -3.93
CA PRO A 288 23.72 5.96 -4.71
C PRO A 288 23.50 4.59 -4.05
N GLY A 289 24.47 4.12 -3.25
CA GLY A 289 24.41 2.85 -2.51
C GLY A 289 23.45 2.81 -1.32
N CYS A 290 22.76 3.91 -1.02
CA CYS A 290 21.82 4.02 0.12
C CYS A 290 20.36 3.77 -0.25
N ARG A 291 20.07 3.57 -1.53
CA ARG A 291 18.74 3.25 -2.04
C ARG A 291 18.54 1.73 -2.00
N TRP A 292 17.30 1.28 -1.87
CA TRP A 292 17.02 -0.15 -1.97
C TRP A 292 17.38 -0.74 -3.35
N PHE A 293 17.30 0.09 -4.40
CA PHE A 293 17.70 -0.20 -5.78
C PHE A 293 17.76 1.10 -6.61
N GLU A 294 18.16 1.00 -7.89
CA GLU A 294 18.18 2.15 -8.80
C GLU A 294 16.76 2.66 -9.13
N PRO A 295 16.49 3.96 -8.99
CA PRO A 295 15.17 4.52 -9.24
C PRO A 295 14.88 4.64 -10.75
N PRO A 296 13.60 4.80 -11.14
CA PRO A 296 13.18 4.81 -12.54
C PRO A 296 13.46 6.14 -13.26
N CYS A 297 14.10 7.10 -12.60
CA CYS A 297 14.43 8.41 -13.16
C CYS A 297 15.80 8.88 -12.67
N TYR A 298 16.33 9.92 -13.32
CA TYR A 298 17.47 10.64 -12.76
C TYR A 298 17.04 11.35 -11.49
N ASP A 299 17.44 10.76 -10.35
CA ASP A 299 17.12 11.26 -9.03
C ASP A 299 18.41 11.72 -8.34
N PRO A 300 18.81 12.99 -8.54
CA PRO A 300 20.04 13.50 -7.96
C PRO A 300 19.91 13.51 -6.44
N PHE A 301 20.89 12.91 -5.79
CA PHE A 301 20.95 12.78 -4.34
C PHE A 301 20.85 14.16 -3.66
N SER A 302 19.92 14.34 -2.72
CA SER A 302 19.89 15.53 -1.85
C SER A 302 20.91 15.37 -0.73
N GLU A 303 22.00 16.15 -0.76
CA GLU A 303 23.07 16.16 0.26
C GLU A 303 22.58 16.45 1.70
N ASN A 304 21.33 16.89 1.86
CA ASN A 304 20.68 17.13 3.14
C ASN A 304 19.52 16.15 3.34
N PRO A 305 19.78 14.93 3.86
CA PRO A 305 18.71 14.03 4.29
C PRO A 305 18.10 14.61 5.57
N LYS A 306 17.18 15.57 5.45
CA LYS A 306 16.22 15.79 6.54
C LYS A 306 15.53 14.45 6.76
N VAL A 307 15.35 14.09 8.03
CA VAL A 307 14.95 12.81 8.68
C VAL A 307 14.08 11.81 7.88
N LEU A 308 13.41 12.20 6.80
CA LEU A 308 12.58 11.36 5.93
C LEU A 308 12.81 11.69 4.44
N GLY A 309 14.07 11.60 4.00
CA GLY A 309 14.60 12.03 2.70
C GLY A 309 13.77 11.58 1.50
N GLN A 310 13.51 12.51 0.58
CA GLN A 310 12.72 12.31 -0.62
C GLN A 310 13.58 12.73 -1.81
N GLY A 311 13.70 11.84 -2.79
CA GLY A 311 14.13 12.18 -4.13
C GLY A 311 12.93 12.46 -5.03
N LEU A 312 13.19 12.76 -6.30
CA LEU A 312 12.16 12.93 -7.33
C LEU A 312 11.38 11.63 -7.59
N CYS A 313 12.04 10.48 -7.53
CA CYS A 313 11.45 9.17 -7.78
C CYS A 313 12.07 8.09 -6.88
N SER A 314 12.45 8.49 -5.66
CA SER A 314 12.92 7.62 -4.58
C SER A 314 12.56 8.24 -3.22
N GLY A 315 12.53 7.42 -2.18
CA GLY A 315 12.25 7.85 -0.82
C GLY A 315 11.07 7.12 -0.18
N GLU A 316 10.94 7.33 1.13
CA GLU A 316 9.93 6.68 1.96
C GLU A 316 8.71 7.53 2.21
N TRP A 317 8.85 8.86 2.14
CA TRP A 317 7.73 9.78 2.13
C TRP A 317 7.76 10.49 0.80
N LEU A 318 6.70 10.37 0.02
CA LEU A 318 6.62 10.92 -1.33
C LEU A 318 5.51 11.97 -1.34
N LYS A 319 5.74 13.10 -1.99
CA LYS A 319 4.66 14.05 -2.26
C LYS A 319 4.23 13.88 -3.71
N ASN A 320 2.92 13.66 -3.94
CA ASN A 320 2.33 13.70 -5.28
C ASN A 320 3.01 12.80 -6.32
N VAL A 321 3.38 11.58 -5.92
CA VAL A 321 3.86 10.55 -6.85
C VAL A 321 2.71 9.64 -7.24
N THR A 322 2.30 9.74 -8.50
CA THR A 322 1.05 9.14 -9.00
C THR A 322 1.35 8.13 -10.11
N PHE A 323 0.82 6.94 -9.95
CA PHE A 323 0.89 5.85 -10.92
C PHE A 323 -0.29 5.92 -11.88
N HIS A 324 0.01 5.75 -13.15
CA HIS A 324 -0.95 5.62 -14.24
C HIS A 324 -0.78 4.24 -14.86
N ASP A 325 -1.68 3.33 -14.54
CA ASP A 325 -1.62 1.95 -15.00
C ASP A 325 -2.64 1.72 -16.13
N GLN A 326 -2.34 0.74 -16.98
CA GLN A 326 -3.26 0.26 -18.00
C GLN A 326 -3.58 -1.20 -17.71
N LEU A 327 -4.86 -1.52 -17.66
CA LEU A 327 -5.38 -2.86 -17.39
C LEU A 327 -6.16 -3.37 -18.58
N ARG A 328 -6.17 -4.68 -18.78
CA ARG A 328 -7.00 -5.34 -19.78
C ARG A 328 -8.23 -5.92 -19.09
N VAL A 329 -9.42 -5.50 -19.53
CA VAL A 329 -10.68 -6.09 -19.07
C VAL A 329 -10.77 -7.52 -19.62
N PRO A 330 -10.91 -8.56 -18.78
CA PRO A 330 -10.97 -9.94 -19.27
C PRO A 330 -12.14 -10.14 -20.23
N ASP A 331 -11.87 -10.81 -21.36
CA ASP A 331 -12.86 -10.96 -22.45
C ASP A 331 -14.05 -11.86 -22.08
N HIS A 332 -13.94 -12.64 -21.00
CA HIS A 332 -14.94 -13.60 -20.54
C HIS A 332 -15.92 -13.03 -19.50
N LEU A 333 -15.82 -11.76 -19.14
CA LEU A 333 -16.73 -11.16 -18.15
C LEU A 333 -18.10 -10.92 -18.75
N GLU A 334 -19.13 -11.24 -17.97
CA GLU A 334 -20.49 -10.86 -18.31
C GLU A 334 -20.69 -9.35 -18.07
N PRO A 335 -21.38 -8.62 -18.96
CA PRO A 335 -21.77 -7.24 -18.71
C PRO A 335 -22.55 -7.09 -17.40
N GLY A 336 -22.28 -6.03 -16.64
CA GLY A 336 -22.94 -5.81 -15.35
C GLY A 336 -22.16 -4.87 -14.44
N GLU A 337 -22.63 -4.77 -13.20
CA GLU A 337 -22.00 -3.96 -12.16
C GLU A 337 -20.96 -4.78 -11.39
N TYR A 338 -19.77 -4.22 -11.24
CA TYR A 338 -18.64 -4.83 -10.54
C TYR A 338 -18.01 -3.83 -9.57
N VAL A 339 -17.26 -4.37 -8.63
CA VAL A 339 -16.37 -3.61 -7.76
C VAL A 339 -14.94 -3.93 -8.18
N LEU A 340 -14.18 -2.90 -8.52
CA LEU A 340 -12.73 -2.94 -8.68
C LEU A 340 -12.08 -2.88 -7.30
N GLY A 341 -11.27 -3.87 -6.96
CA GLY A 341 -10.42 -3.88 -5.78
C GLY A 341 -8.96 -3.62 -6.16
N PHE A 342 -8.40 -2.53 -5.65
CA PHE A 342 -6.96 -2.28 -5.63
C PHE A 342 -6.36 -2.92 -4.38
N ARG A 343 -5.24 -3.64 -4.53
CA ARG A 343 -4.48 -4.20 -3.42
C ARG A 343 -2.99 -3.96 -3.62
N TRP A 344 -2.34 -3.40 -2.61
CA TRP A 344 -0.90 -3.25 -2.53
C TRP A 344 -0.36 -4.02 -1.33
N ASP A 345 0.42 -5.06 -1.61
CA ASP A 345 1.11 -5.88 -0.63
C ASP A 345 2.48 -5.23 -0.34
N CYS A 346 2.72 -4.79 0.90
CA CYS A 346 3.98 -4.16 1.29
C CYS A 346 5.10 -5.20 1.48
N GLU A 347 6.36 -4.76 1.35
CA GLU A 347 7.52 -5.61 1.62
C GLU A 347 8.29 -5.22 2.88
N SER A 348 8.37 -3.94 3.23
CA SER A 348 9.04 -3.53 4.49
C SER A 348 8.19 -3.78 5.74
N SER A 349 6.86 -3.91 5.59
CA SER A 349 5.91 -4.02 6.68
C SER A 349 4.91 -5.16 6.48
N ALA A 350 4.30 -5.60 7.59
CA ALA A 350 3.18 -6.54 7.60
C ALA A 350 1.84 -5.80 7.34
N GLN A 351 1.76 -5.11 6.18
CA GLN A 351 0.62 -4.27 5.81
C GLN A 351 0.14 -4.56 4.39
N VAL A 352 -1.17 -4.43 4.19
CA VAL A 352 -1.82 -4.53 2.88
C VAL A 352 -2.74 -3.33 2.70
N TRP A 353 -2.56 -2.56 1.63
CA TRP A 353 -3.31 -1.35 1.35
C TRP A 353 -4.37 -1.59 0.29
N GLN A 354 -5.57 -1.08 0.53
CA GLN A 354 -6.73 -1.56 -0.20
C GLN A 354 -7.73 -0.43 -0.43
N SER A 355 -8.37 -0.46 -1.59
CA SER A 355 -9.45 0.45 -1.93
C SER A 355 -10.36 -0.19 -2.97
N CYS A 356 -11.64 0.19 -2.97
CA CYS A 356 -12.60 -0.30 -3.94
C CYS A 356 -13.29 0.82 -4.70
N ALA A 357 -13.55 0.61 -5.98
CA ALA A 357 -14.33 1.51 -6.82
C ALA A 357 -15.42 0.75 -7.57
N ASP A 358 -16.59 1.36 -7.75
CA ASP A 358 -17.68 0.78 -8.53
C ASP A 358 -17.42 0.97 -10.03
N VAL A 359 -17.57 -0.07 -10.84
CA VAL A 359 -17.38 -0.01 -12.30
C VAL A 359 -18.48 -0.78 -13.01
N THR A 360 -18.85 -0.34 -14.22
CA THR A 360 -19.81 -1.04 -15.08
C THR A 360 -19.06 -1.71 -16.23
N ILE A 361 -19.19 -3.02 -16.36
CA ILE A 361 -18.67 -3.79 -17.50
C ILE A 361 -19.73 -3.82 -18.60
N THR A 362 -19.32 -3.51 -19.84
CA THR A 362 -20.17 -3.49 -21.03
C THR A 362 -19.68 -4.48 -22.10
N ALA A 363 -20.57 -4.87 -23.00
CA ALA A 363 -20.30 -5.80 -24.11
C ALA A 363 -19.43 -5.20 -25.24
#